data_AF-A0A3M2D6I7-F1
#
_entry.id   AF-A0A3M2D6I7-F1
#
_cell.length_a   1.000
_cell.length_b   1.000
_cell.length_c   1.000
_cell.angle_alpha   90.00
_cell.angle_beta   90.00
_cell.angle_gamma   90.00
#
_symmetry.space_group_name_H-M   'P 1'
#
loop_
_entity.id
_entity.type
_entity.pdbx_description
1 polymer ?
#
loop_
_entity_poly.entity_id
_entity_poly.type
_entity_poly.pdbx_seq_one_letter_code
_entity_poly.pdbx_strand_id
1 'polypeptide(L)'
;MKQIERTEKSQEIAIESEQAVKNEQKRAIATAQKIYLFLPLLFLTVGLLGGLRVKDGSLLFIAPELVYLIFASLLMILFFKTGLIKLEGWFSENFTALKNTANSAVIIGVFVASVQVFNSLIPESGLSFWVVSFCFFWVLWNNLFVETEAKRMLKSLLALFGLAFVVKYVLLSSMTAPESESWWQGLLQNPTKEALTWLLDLPRFSPTTGYLQFFTLTFYLIGLFFFPSTSK
;
A
#
# COMPACT_ATOMS: atom_id res chain seq x y z
N MET A 1 -22.82 34.82 49.42
CA MET A 1 -22.40 35.18 48.05
C MET A 1 -20.91 34.89 47.87
N LYS A 2 -19.99 35.86 47.96
CA LYS A 2 -18.56 35.76 47.52
C LYS A 2 -17.71 34.51 47.86
N GLN A 3 -18.09 33.69 48.85
CA GLN A 3 -17.51 32.36 49.11
C GLN A 3 -18.10 31.27 48.19
N ILE A 4 -19.41 31.28 47.97
CA ILE A 4 -20.18 30.30 47.19
C ILE A 4 -19.77 30.35 45.72
N GLU A 5 -19.70 31.55 45.12
CA GLU A 5 -19.18 31.76 43.75
C GLU A 5 -17.76 31.18 43.56
N ARG A 6 -16.95 31.18 44.62
CA ARG A 6 -15.61 30.59 44.61
C ARG A 6 -15.66 29.07 44.60
N THR A 7 -16.55 28.47 45.39
CA THR A 7 -16.74 27.01 45.43
C THR A 7 -17.29 26.48 44.10
N GLU A 8 -18.34 27.12 43.55
CA GLU A 8 -18.96 26.74 42.28
C GLU A 8 -17.94 26.82 41.14
N LYS A 9 -17.20 27.94 41.03
CA LYS A 9 -16.15 28.11 40.01
C LYS A 9 -14.99 27.12 40.18
N SER A 10 -14.64 26.74 41.42
CA SER A 10 -13.64 25.69 41.66
C SER A 10 -14.14 24.30 41.24
N GLN A 11 -15.43 24.00 41.42
CA GLN A 11 -16.03 22.75 40.94
C GLN A 11 -16.14 22.71 39.41
N GLU A 12 -16.51 23.82 38.77
CA GLU A 12 -16.57 23.95 37.32
C GLU A 12 -15.20 23.69 36.65
N ILE A 13 -14.12 24.30 37.18
CA ILE A 13 -12.74 24.06 36.71
C ILE A 13 -12.29 22.61 36.97
N ALA A 14 -12.69 22.00 38.09
CA ALA A 14 -12.39 20.59 38.36
C ALA A 14 -13.10 19.65 37.36
N ILE A 15 -14.36 19.93 37.01
CA ILE A 15 -15.12 19.17 36.01
C ILE A 15 -14.53 19.37 34.61
N GLU A 16 -14.19 20.59 34.21
CA GLU A 16 -13.59 20.87 32.90
C GLU A 16 -12.22 20.18 32.74
N SER A 17 -11.36 20.25 33.76
CA SER A 17 -10.05 19.58 33.73
C SER A 17 -10.16 18.04 33.73
N GLU A 18 -11.09 17.46 34.49
CA GLU A 18 -11.32 16.01 34.46
C GLU A 18 -11.89 15.55 33.09
N GLN A 19 -12.77 16.36 32.47
CA GLN A 19 -13.24 16.12 31.11
C GLN A 19 -12.12 16.26 30.07
N ALA A 20 -11.22 17.25 30.21
CA ALA A 20 -10.06 17.42 29.33
C ALA A 20 -9.14 16.19 29.36
N VAL A 21 -8.79 15.70 30.56
CA VAL A 21 -7.96 14.47 30.72
C VAL A 21 -8.66 13.24 30.12
N LYS A 22 -9.97 13.04 30.40
CA LYS A 22 -10.75 11.94 29.80
C LYS A 22 -10.80 12.02 28.27
N ASN A 23 -10.87 13.22 27.71
CA ASN A 23 -10.88 13.43 26.25
C ASN A 23 -9.50 13.22 25.62
N GLU A 24 -8.41 13.62 26.29
CA GLU A 24 -7.04 13.34 25.86
C GLU A 24 -6.73 11.83 25.91
N GLN A 25 -7.10 11.15 26.99
CA GLN A 25 -6.94 9.70 27.12
C GLN A 25 -7.69 8.94 26.03
N LYS A 26 -8.94 9.34 25.72
CA LYS A 26 -9.70 8.79 24.57
C LYS A 26 -8.99 9.01 23.23
N ARG A 27 -8.42 10.20 23.00
CA ARG A 27 -7.65 10.51 21.77
C ARG A 27 -6.37 9.67 21.68
N ALA A 28 -5.67 9.46 22.79
CA ALA A 28 -4.48 8.61 22.85
C ALA A 28 -4.81 7.14 22.53
N ILE A 29 -5.86 6.57 23.15
CA ILE A 29 -6.34 5.20 22.90
C ILE A 29 -6.76 5.04 21.44
N ALA A 30 -7.56 5.96 20.88
CA ALA A 30 -8.00 5.90 19.49
C ALA A 30 -6.84 6.04 18.48
N THR A 31 -5.78 6.75 18.86
CA THR A 31 -4.55 6.85 18.05
C THR A 31 -3.74 5.56 18.11
N ALA A 32 -3.57 4.98 19.31
CA ALA A 32 -2.89 3.69 19.48
C ALA A 32 -3.62 2.55 18.74
N GLN A 33 -4.96 2.49 18.80
CA GLN A 33 -5.76 1.51 18.06
C GLN A 33 -5.57 1.64 16.54
N LYS A 34 -5.50 2.87 16.00
CA LYS A 34 -5.20 3.07 14.57
C LYS A 34 -3.82 2.56 14.18
N ILE A 35 -2.80 2.88 14.97
CA ILE A 35 -1.40 2.56 14.67
C ILE A 35 -1.06 1.07 14.87
N TYR A 36 -1.58 0.45 15.94
CA TYR A 36 -1.16 -0.89 16.38
C TYR A 36 -2.16 -2.02 16.10
N LEU A 37 -3.40 -1.69 15.72
CA LEU A 37 -4.42 -2.70 15.34
C LEU A 37 -4.87 -2.53 13.89
N PHE A 38 -5.29 -1.34 13.48
CA PHE A 38 -5.84 -1.11 12.14
C PHE A 38 -4.76 -1.13 11.04
N LEU A 39 -3.64 -0.41 11.25
CA LEU A 39 -2.56 -0.34 10.26
C LEU A 39 -1.88 -1.70 9.99
N PRO A 40 -1.51 -2.51 11.00
CA PRO A 40 -0.92 -3.82 10.78
C PRO A 40 -1.92 -4.78 10.14
N LEU A 41 -3.20 -4.72 10.51
CA LEU A 41 -4.25 -5.54 9.89
C LEU A 41 -4.39 -5.22 8.40
N LEU A 42 -4.41 -3.94 8.01
CA LEU A 42 -4.41 -3.54 6.59
C LEU A 42 -3.17 -4.09 5.85
N PHE A 43 -1.96 -3.87 6.37
CA PHE A 43 -0.75 -4.33 5.69
C PHE A 43 -0.61 -5.86 5.66
N LEU A 44 -1.13 -6.58 6.66
CA LEU A 44 -1.23 -8.03 6.66
C LEU A 44 -2.26 -8.51 5.62
N THR A 45 -3.42 -7.85 5.51
CA THR A 45 -4.40 -8.13 4.46
C THR A 45 -3.80 -7.92 3.06
N VAL A 46 -3.08 -6.82 2.83
CA VAL A 46 -2.33 -6.58 1.58
C VAL A 46 -1.28 -7.66 1.35
N GLY A 47 -0.55 -8.06 2.40
CA GLY A 47 0.49 -9.09 2.35
C GLY A 47 -0.04 -10.46 1.94
N LEU A 48 -1.25 -10.82 2.38
CA LEU A 48 -1.93 -12.06 1.98
C LEU A 48 -2.56 -11.95 0.59
N LEU A 49 -3.31 -10.88 0.30
CA LEU A 49 -4.05 -10.74 -0.96
C LEU A 49 -3.14 -10.49 -2.16
N GLY A 50 -2.01 -9.78 -2.01
CA GLY A 50 -1.11 -9.44 -3.12
C GLY A 50 -0.43 -10.64 -3.79
N GLY A 51 -0.19 -11.71 -3.03
CA GLY A 51 0.34 -12.98 -3.57
C GLY A 51 -0.73 -13.89 -4.18
N LEU A 52 -2.01 -13.67 -3.90
CA LEU A 52 -3.07 -14.56 -4.37
C LEU A 52 -3.41 -14.35 -5.86
N ARG A 53 -3.63 -15.46 -6.54
CA ARG A 53 -4.12 -15.58 -7.92
C ARG A 53 -5.22 -16.63 -7.97
N VAL A 54 -6.18 -16.44 -8.87
CA VAL A 54 -7.24 -17.43 -9.12
C VAL A 54 -7.02 -18.03 -10.49
N LYS A 55 -6.87 -19.35 -10.57
CA LYS A 55 -6.75 -20.10 -11.83
C LYS A 55 -7.66 -21.32 -11.78
N ASP A 56 -8.55 -21.46 -12.75
CA ASP A 56 -9.41 -22.64 -12.93
C ASP A 56 -10.19 -23.03 -11.66
N GLY A 57 -10.64 -22.02 -10.90
CA GLY A 57 -11.33 -22.17 -9.61
C GLY A 57 -10.41 -22.37 -8.39
N SER A 58 -9.13 -22.70 -8.59
CA SER A 58 -8.14 -22.83 -7.52
C SER A 58 -7.56 -21.48 -7.07
N LEU A 59 -7.21 -21.39 -5.77
CA LEU A 59 -6.41 -20.30 -5.21
C LEU A 59 -4.93 -20.71 -5.21
N LEU A 60 -4.11 -19.92 -5.91
CA LEU A 60 -2.66 -20.08 -5.97
C LEU A 60 -2.00 -18.90 -5.26
N PHE A 61 -1.01 -19.17 -4.41
CA PHE A 61 -0.19 -18.12 -3.80
C PHE A 61 1.16 -18.05 -4.52
N ILE A 62 1.41 -16.96 -5.24
CA ILE A 62 2.68 -16.72 -5.94
C ILE A 62 3.64 -15.98 -4.99
N ALA A 63 4.76 -16.63 -4.68
CA ALA A 63 5.84 -16.01 -3.92
C ALA A 63 6.44 -14.83 -4.70
N PRO A 64 6.78 -13.71 -4.03
CA PRO A 64 7.32 -12.54 -4.70
C PRO A 64 8.77 -12.76 -5.16
N GLU A 65 9.06 -12.38 -6.40
CA GLU A 65 10.41 -12.38 -6.96
C GLU A 65 11.38 -11.42 -6.26
N LEU A 66 12.68 -11.72 -6.34
CA LEU A 66 13.74 -10.92 -5.69
C LEU A 66 13.71 -9.44 -6.12
N VAL A 67 13.34 -9.17 -7.37
CA VAL A 67 13.19 -7.81 -7.93
C VAL A 67 12.14 -6.99 -7.15
N TYR A 68 11.08 -7.61 -6.66
CA TYR A 68 10.03 -6.93 -5.89
C TYR A 68 10.52 -6.52 -4.49
N LEU A 69 11.47 -7.26 -3.90
CA LEU A 69 12.15 -6.88 -2.66
C LEU A 69 13.09 -5.68 -2.88
N ILE A 70 13.75 -5.61 -4.03
CA ILE A 70 14.57 -4.44 -4.42
C ILE A 70 13.66 -3.21 -4.58
N PHE A 71 12.54 -3.32 -5.29
CA PHE A 71 11.62 -2.19 -5.49
C PHE A 71 10.95 -1.73 -4.18
N ALA A 72 10.57 -2.67 -3.31
CA ALA A 72 10.10 -2.33 -1.96
C ALA A 72 11.20 -1.64 -1.12
N SER A 73 12.46 -2.04 -1.26
CA SER A 73 13.59 -1.39 -0.57
C SER A 73 13.80 0.05 -1.06
N LEU A 74 13.79 0.29 -2.37
CA LEU A 74 13.85 1.63 -2.96
C LEU A 74 12.66 2.50 -2.50
N LEU A 75 11.46 1.91 -2.44
CA LEU A 75 10.26 2.59 -1.98
C LEU A 75 10.31 2.95 -0.48
N MET A 76 10.85 2.07 0.37
CA MET A 76 11.09 2.38 1.78
C MET A 76 12.10 3.54 1.95
N ILE A 77 13.17 3.58 1.15
CA ILE A 77 14.13 4.70 1.15
C ILE A 77 13.41 6.01 0.75
N LEU A 78 12.51 5.98 -0.23
CA LEU A 78 11.65 7.14 -0.57
C LEU A 78 10.72 7.53 0.59
N PHE A 79 10.15 6.57 1.32
CA PHE A 79 9.29 6.84 2.47
C PHE A 79 10.03 7.55 3.60
N PHE A 80 11.29 7.20 3.87
CA PHE A 80 12.16 7.94 4.79
C PHE A 80 12.55 9.30 4.22
N LYS A 81 13.07 9.37 2.98
CA LYS A 81 13.53 10.62 2.35
C LYS A 81 12.44 11.71 2.31
N THR A 82 11.20 11.33 1.97
CA THR A 82 10.08 12.27 1.83
C THR A 82 9.38 12.60 3.15
N GLY A 83 9.83 12.02 4.28
CA GLY A 83 9.28 12.24 5.61
C GLY A 83 7.92 11.57 5.84
N LEU A 84 7.54 10.57 5.04
CA LEU A 84 6.35 9.74 5.30
C LEU A 84 6.58 8.85 6.54
N ILE A 85 7.80 8.31 6.68
CA ILE A 85 8.29 7.64 7.89
C ILE A 85 9.44 8.49 8.45
N LYS A 86 9.34 8.90 9.72
CA LYS A 86 10.36 9.67 10.45
C LYS A 86 10.89 8.84 11.61
N LEU A 87 12.17 8.48 11.62
CA LEU A 87 12.73 7.54 12.61
C LEU A 87 12.54 8.04 14.06
N GLU A 88 12.65 9.36 14.25
CA GLU A 88 12.55 10.05 15.54
C GLU A 88 11.18 9.88 16.22
N GLY A 89 10.12 9.73 15.41
CA GLY A 89 8.77 9.51 15.90
C GLY A 89 8.40 8.04 16.11
N TRP A 90 9.18 7.12 15.52
CA TRP A 90 8.93 5.67 15.55
C TRP A 90 9.89 4.90 16.46
N PHE A 91 11.06 5.43 16.78
CA PHE A 91 12.03 4.79 17.66
C PHE A 91 12.61 5.77 18.67
N SER A 92 12.66 5.37 19.94
CA SER A 92 13.29 6.16 21.01
C SER A 92 13.70 5.25 22.16
N GLU A 93 14.81 5.58 22.82
CA GLU A 93 15.23 4.95 24.08
C GLU A 93 14.22 5.19 25.21
N ASN A 94 13.45 6.29 25.12
CA ASN A 94 12.35 6.61 26.05
C ASN A 94 11.09 5.74 25.83
N PHE A 95 11.07 4.87 24.82
CA PHE A 95 9.95 3.96 24.57
C PHE A 95 10.25 2.58 25.17
N THR A 96 9.22 1.94 25.74
CA THR A 96 9.35 0.57 26.23
C THR A 96 9.73 -0.38 25.09
N ALA A 97 10.49 -1.43 25.40
CA ALA A 97 10.93 -2.42 24.40
C ALA A 97 9.76 -2.94 23.54
N LEU A 98 8.63 -3.27 24.18
CA LEU A 98 7.39 -3.70 23.50
C LEU A 98 6.87 -2.67 22.49
N LYS A 99 6.93 -1.36 22.81
CA LYS A 99 6.50 -0.30 21.88
C LYS A 99 7.45 -0.19 20.69
N ASN A 100 8.77 -0.26 20.91
CA ASN A 100 9.75 -0.28 19.83
C ASN A 100 9.60 -1.54 18.95
N THR A 101 9.35 -2.73 19.53
CA THR A 101 9.04 -3.95 18.77
C THR A 101 7.75 -3.81 17.94
N ALA A 102 6.69 -3.24 18.51
CA ALA A 102 5.45 -2.98 17.77
C ALA A 102 5.64 -1.99 16.62
N ASN A 103 6.44 -0.93 16.83
CA ASN A 103 6.81 0.03 15.80
C ASN A 103 7.63 -0.63 14.66
N SER A 104 8.59 -1.49 14.99
CA SER A 104 9.29 -2.33 13.99
C SER A 104 8.33 -3.23 13.21
N ALA A 105 7.37 -3.88 13.89
CA ALA A 105 6.39 -4.76 13.24
C ALA A 105 5.49 -4.00 12.24
N VAL A 106 5.10 -2.76 12.54
CA VAL A 106 4.37 -1.89 11.59
C VAL A 106 5.24 -1.59 10.35
N ILE A 107 6.50 -1.21 10.54
CA ILE A 107 7.41 -0.84 9.44
C ILE A 107 7.76 -2.06 8.57
N ILE A 108 7.96 -3.24 9.18
CA ILE A 108 8.11 -4.51 8.45
C ILE A 108 6.82 -4.83 7.68
N GLY A 109 5.64 -4.56 8.26
CA GLY A 109 4.35 -4.67 7.59
C GLY A 109 4.27 -3.79 6.33
N VAL A 110 4.69 -2.53 6.40
CA VAL A 110 4.77 -1.64 5.22
C VAL A 110 5.66 -2.24 4.14
N PHE A 111 6.85 -2.75 4.51
CA PHE A 111 7.77 -3.36 3.55
C PHE A 111 7.16 -4.59 2.87
N VAL A 112 6.64 -5.55 3.65
CA VAL A 112 6.03 -6.78 3.11
C VAL A 112 4.81 -6.47 2.23
N ALA A 113 3.97 -5.51 2.65
CA ALA A 113 2.85 -5.05 1.84
C ALA A 113 3.31 -4.37 0.53
N SER A 114 4.42 -3.63 0.56
CA SER A 114 5.01 -3.00 -0.62
C SER A 114 5.55 -4.05 -1.61
N VAL A 115 6.26 -5.08 -1.11
CA VAL A 115 6.69 -6.24 -1.94
C VAL A 115 5.49 -6.88 -2.63
N GLN A 116 4.39 -7.08 -1.90
CA GLN A 116 3.19 -7.72 -2.42
C GLN A 116 2.37 -6.84 -3.37
N VAL A 117 2.49 -5.50 -3.29
CA VAL A 117 1.97 -4.58 -4.30
C VAL A 117 2.81 -4.62 -5.59
N PHE A 118 4.13 -4.72 -5.52
CA PHE A 118 4.94 -4.96 -6.73
C PHE A 118 4.65 -6.32 -7.36
N ASN A 119 4.55 -7.39 -6.55
CA ASN A 119 4.11 -8.72 -6.98
C ASN A 119 2.72 -8.71 -7.65
N SER A 120 1.81 -7.87 -7.14
CA SER A 120 0.47 -7.67 -7.70
C SER A 120 0.51 -6.96 -9.06
N LEU A 121 1.22 -5.84 -9.16
CA LEU A 121 1.14 -4.93 -10.32
C LEU A 121 2.06 -5.29 -11.49
N ILE A 122 3.18 -5.98 -11.25
CA ILE A 122 4.12 -6.36 -12.30
C ILE A 122 3.65 -7.68 -12.93
N PRO A 123 3.64 -7.83 -14.27
CA PRO A 123 3.32 -9.09 -14.93
C PRO A 123 4.29 -10.21 -14.52
N GLU A 124 3.78 -11.42 -14.37
CA GLU A 124 4.49 -12.55 -13.75
C GLU A 124 5.68 -13.09 -14.59
N SER A 125 5.72 -12.82 -15.89
CA SER A 125 6.65 -13.46 -16.84
C SER A 125 6.84 -12.65 -18.14
N GLY A 126 7.71 -13.17 -19.02
CA GLY A 126 7.89 -12.71 -20.40
C GLY A 126 8.46 -11.30 -20.55
N LEU A 127 8.33 -10.73 -21.74
CA LEU A 127 8.85 -9.38 -22.03
C LEU A 127 8.15 -8.29 -21.18
N SER A 128 6.87 -8.48 -20.86
CA SER A 128 6.11 -7.52 -20.04
C SER A 128 6.64 -7.42 -18.60
N PHE A 129 7.10 -8.51 -17.97
CA PHE A 129 7.79 -8.45 -16.68
C PHE A 129 8.99 -7.50 -16.74
N TRP A 130 9.87 -7.67 -17.74
CA TRP A 130 11.10 -6.90 -17.86
C TRP A 130 10.85 -5.42 -18.19
N VAL A 131 9.95 -5.12 -19.14
CA VAL A 131 9.62 -3.74 -19.51
C VAL A 131 8.97 -2.98 -18.35
N VAL A 132 7.96 -3.58 -17.69
CA VAL A 132 7.28 -2.95 -16.55
C VAL A 132 8.22 -2.82 -15.35
N SER A 133 9.07 -3.81 -15.09
CA SER A 133 10.09 -3.74 -14.04
C SER A 133 11.13 -2.65 -14.31
N PHE A 134 11.60 -2.50 -15.56
CA PHE A 134 12.51 -1.42 -15.93
C PHE A 134 11.86 -0.04 -15.74
N CYS A 135 10.60 0.14 -16.14
CA CYS A 135 9.86 1.37 -15.89
C CYS A 135 9.70 1.67 -14.39
N PHE A 136 9.36 0.68 -13.56
CA PHE A 136 9.30 0.86 -12.10
C PHE A 136 10.66 1.21 -11.50
N PHE A 137 11.72 0.48 -11.85
CA PHE A 137 13.09 0.77 -11.39
C PHE A 137 13.50 2.19 -11.78
N TRP A 138 13.33 2.57 -13.04
CA TRP A 138 13.66 3.89 -13.55
C TRP A 138 12.91 5.01 -12.80
N VAL A 139 11.60 4.86 -12.57
CA VAL A 139 10.81 5.85 -11.84
C VAL A 139 11.22 5.93 -10.37
N LEU A 140 11.36 4.80 -9.66
CA LEU A 140 11.78 4.78 -8.26
C LEU A 140 13.18 5.38 -8.09
N TRP A 141 14.13 4.97 -8.95
CA TRP A 141 15.51 5.45 -8.94
C TRP A 141 15.61 6.96 -9.17
N ASN A 142 14.92 7.50 -10.17
CA ASN A 142 14.92 8.96 -10.40
C ASN A 142 14.30 9.73 -9.23
N ASN A 143 13.24 9.21 -8.59
CA ASN A 143 12.64 9.84 -7.41
C ASN A 143 13.59 9.88 -6.19
N LEU A 144 14.59 8.99 -6.10
CA LEU A 144 15.62 9.08 -5.04
C LEU A 144 16.41 10.38 -5.09
N PHE A 145 16.49 11.04 -6.25
CA PHE A 145 17.21 12.31 -6.42
C PHE A 145 16.28 13.54 -6.39
N VAL A 146 14.98 13.40 -6.68
CA VAL A 146 14.01 14.51 -6.66
C VAL A 146 13.53 14.86 -5.23
N GLU A 147 13.65 16.12 -4.81
CA GLU A 147 13.06 16.61 -3.56
C GLU A 147 11.53 16.62 -3.66
N THR A 148 10.87 15.87 -2.75
CA THR A 148 9.43 15.60 -2.84
C THR A 148 8.82 15.48 -1.45
N GLU A 149 7.73 16.20 -1.18
CA GLU A 149 6.93 16.01 0.05
C GLU A 149 6.18 14.67 0.04
N ALA A 150 6.02 14.02 1.21
CA ALA A 150 5.21 12.81 1.37
C ALA A 150 3.82 12.88 0.70
N LYS A 151 3.12 14.02 0.76
CA LYS A 151 1.81 14.22 0.11
C LYS A 151 1.89 14.20 -1.43
N ARG A 152 2.97 14.73 -2.01
CA ARG A 152 3.21 14.74 -3.47
C ARG A 152 3.66 13.35 -3.93
N MET A 153 4.51 12.68 -3.15
CA MET A 153 4.90 11.29 -3.38
C MET A 153 3.68 10.36 -3.36
N LEU A 154 2.81 10.44 -2.35
CA LEU A 154 1.63 9.55 -2.26
C LEU A 154 0.67 9.72 -3.44
N LYS A 155 0.49 10.95 -3.94
CA LYS A 155 -0.25 11.21 -5.19
C LYS A 155 0.44 10.63 -6.43
N SER A 156 1.77 10.72 -6.49
CA SER A 156 2.57 10.12 -7.57
C SER A 156 2.46 8.59 -7.58
N LEU A 157 2.54 7.95 -6.41
CA LEU A 157 2.39 6.51 -6.24
C LEU A 157 0.98 6.03 -6.56
N LEU A 158 -0.06 6.76 -6.15
CA LEU A 158 -1.45 6.50 -6.55
C LEU A 158 -1.60 6.48 -8.08
N ALA A 159 -1.01 7.47 -8.78
CA ALA A 159 -1.05 7.53 -10.24
C ALA A 159 -0.23 6.40 -10.90
N LEU A 160 0.99 6.15 -10.41
CA LEU A 160 1.88 5.11 -10.94
C LEU A 160 1.30 3.70 -10.78
N PHE A 161 0.81 3.37 -9.57
CA PHE A 161 0.22 2.07 -9.29
C PHE A 161 -1.15 1.90 -9.95
N GLY A 162 -1.96 2.95 -10.02
CA GLY A 162 -3.23 2.94 -10.77
C GLY A 162 -3.00 2.70 -12.28
N LEU A 163 -1.99 3.36 -12.86
CA LEU A 163 -1.60 3.14 -14.26
C LEU A 163 -1.09 1.72 -14.48
N ALA A 164 -0.21 1.20 -13.61
CA ALA A 164 0.29 -0.17 -13.70
C ALA A 164 -0.84 -1.22 -13.58
N PHE A 165 -1.80 -0.98 -12.68
CA PHE A 165 -3.00 -1.82 -12.54
C PHE A 165 -3.82 -1.85 -13.84
N VAL A 166 -4.08 -0.68 -14.45
CA VAL A 166 -4.80 -0.59 -15.74
C VAL A 166 -4.02 -1.29 -16.85
N VAL A 167 -2.70 -1.10 -16.93
CA VAL A 167 -1.85 -1.75 -17.95
C VAL A 167 -1.89 -3.27 -17.80
N LYS A 168 -1.76 -3.83 -16.59
CA LYS A 168 -1.80 -5.28 -16.37
C LYS A 168 -3.21 -5.87 -16.51
N TYR A 169 -4.17 -5.37 -15.74
CA TYR A 169 -5.48 -6.01 -15.57
C TYR A 169 -6.56 -5.59 -16.57
N VAL A 170 -6.37 -4.47 -17.28
CA VAL A 170 -7.26 -4.05 -18.37
C VAL A 170 -6.59 -4.28 -19.73
N LEU A 171 -5.42 -3.67 -19.97
CA LEU A 171 -4.79 -3.67 -21.29
C LEU A 171 -4.23 -5.04 -21.68
N LEU A 172 -3.24 -5.57 -20.93
CA LEU A 172 -2.64 -6.88 -21.25
C LEU A 172 -3.64 -8.04 -21.14
N SER A 173 -4.58 -7.96 -20.19
CA SER A 173 -5.71 -8.89 -20.07
C SER A 173 -6.59 -8.91 -21.34
N SER A 174 -6.96 -7.74 -21.88
CA SER A 174 -7.76 -7.66 -23.11
C SER A 174 -7.05 -8.22 -24.34
N MET A 175 -5.72 -8.08 -24.42
CA MET A 175 -4.91 -8.59 -25.53
C MET A 175 -4.79 -10.13 -25.55
N THR A 176 -5.02 -10.79 -24.41
CA THR A 176 -4.82 -12.24 -24.24
C THR A 176 -6.12 -13.06 -24.21
N ALA A 177 -7.27 -12.41 -24.41
CA ALA A 177 -8.60 -13.02 -24.39
C ALA A 177 -8.93 -13.90 -25.63
N PRO A 178 -9.69 -15.01 -25.48
CA PRO A 178 -10.21 -15.82 -26.58
C PRO A 178 -11.23 -15.09 -27.46
N GLU A 179 -11.47 -15.59 -28.67
CA GLU A 179 -12.25 -14.89 -29.70
C GLU A 179 -13.78 -15.03 -29.58
N SER A 180 -14.27 -15.90 -28.69
CA SER A 180 -15.61 -16.49 -28.81
C SER A 180 -16.77 -15.68 -28.19
N GLU A 181 -16.61 -14.38 -27.94
CA GLU A 181 -17.66 -13.34 -28.14
C GLU A 181 -17.21 -11.94 -27.68
N SER A 182 -17.63 -10.92 -28.44
CA SER A 182 -17.61 -9.48 -28.11
C SER A 182 -16.31 -8.85 -27.56
N TRP A 183 -15.15 -9.23 -28.11
CA TRP A 183 -14.69 -8.40 -29.23
C TRP A 183 -15.29 -9.02 -30.51
N TRP A 184 -16.04 -8.19 -31.25
CA TRP A 184 -16.53 -8.39 -32.62
C TRP A 184 -15.45 -8.96 -33.59
N GLN A 185 -15.27 -10.29 -33.57
CA GLN A 185 -14.33 -11.08 -34.37
C GLN A 185 -12.82 -10.78 -34.12
N GLY A 186 -12.29 -11.07 -32.92
CA GLY A 186 -10.82 -11.20 -32.71
C GLY A 186 -9.91 -10.12 -31.79
N LEU A 187 -9.18 -7.91 -32.04
CA LEU A 187 -9.36 -6.56 -32.76
C LEU A 187 -9.37 -6.49 -34.32
N LEU A 188 -10.59 -6.43 -34.84
CA LEU A 188 -11.13 -6.69 -36.20
C LEU A 188 -10.53 -7.83 -37.06
N GLN A 189 -9.21 -8.05 -37.11
CA GLN A 189 -8.64 -9.01 -38.08
C GLN A 189 -7.18 -9.50 -37.91
N ASN A 190 -6.36 -8.94 -37.00
CA ASN A 190 -4.91 -8.87 -37.28
C ASN A 190 -4.02 -10.05 -36.78
N PRO A 191 -3.06 -10.54 -37.60
CA PRO A 191 -2.25 -11.73 -37.32
C PRO A 191 -1.13 -11.53 -36.27
N THR A 192 -0.92 -10.31 -35.78
CA THR A 192 0.10 -10.00 -34.76
C THR A 192 -0.15 -10.70 -33.42
N LYS A 193 -1.37 -11.20 -33.19
CA LYS A 193 -1.82 -11.78 -31.91
C LYS A 193 -0.95 -12.97 -31.48
N GLU A 194 -0.66 -13.91 -32.39
CA GLU A 194 0.12 -15.12 -32.08
C GLU A 194 1.56 -14.80 -31.68
N ALA A 195 2.24 -13.96 -32.46
CA ALA A 195 3.60 -13.49 -32.18
C ALA A 195 3.70 -12.74 -30.85
N LEU A 196 2.69 -11.92 -30.50
CA LEU A 196 2.62 -11.27 -29.20
C LEU A 196 2.33 -12.26 -28.06
N THR A 197 1.45 -13.25 -28.21
CA THR A 197 1.29 -14.27 -27.16
C THR A 197 2.58 -15.05 -26.88
N TRP A 198 3.38 -15.36 -27.91
CA TRP A 198 4.66 -16.04 -27.75
C TRP A 198 5.75 -15.13 -27.13
N LEU A 199 5.77 -13.84 -27.47
CA LEU A 199 6.71 -12.86 -26.92
C LEU A 199 6.38 -12.42 -25.48
N LEU A 200 5.11 -12.48 -25.09
CA LEU A 200 4.64 -12.03 -23.78
C LEU A 200 4.49 -13.16 -22.76
N ASP A 201 4.21 -14.40 -23.18
CA ASP A 201 4.09 -15.61 -22.35
C ASP A 201 3.41 -15.38 -20.98
N LEU A 202 2.24 -14.73 -20.99
CA LEU A 202 1.54 -14.31 -19.79
C LEU A 202 0.63 -15.43 -19.23
N PRO A 203 0.78 -15.85 -17.96
CA PRO A 203 -0.10 -16.83 -17.35
C PRO A 203 -1.52 -16.29 -17.26
N ARG A 204 -2.48 -17.07 -17.81
CA ARG A 204 -3.90 -16.74 -17.75
C ARG A 204 -4.43 -16.99 -16.34
N PHE A 205 -5.08 -15.97 -15.77
CA PHE A 205 -5.79 -16.01 -14.49
C PHE A 205 -7.26 -15.63 -14.68
N SER A 206 -8.12 -16.12 -13.78
CA SER A 206 -9.54 -15.73 -13.73
C SER A 206 -9.69 -14.23 -13.39
N PRO A 207 -10.73 -13.53 -13.93
CA PRO A 207 -11.05 -12.15 -13.58
C PRO A 207 -11.16 -11.86 -12.08
N THR A 208 -11.51 -12.86 -11.26
CA THR A 208 -11.50 -12.77 -9.79
C THR A 208 -10.17 -12.25 -9.24
N THR A 209 -9.06 -12.58 -9.91
CA THR A 209 -7.71 -12.06 -9.60
C THR A 209 -7.65 -10.54 -9.70
N GLY A 210 -8.22 -9.94 -10.74
CA GLY A 210 -8.24 -8.49 -10.93
C GLY A 210 -8.98 -7.76 -9.80
N TYR A 211 -10.11 -8.32 -9.35
CA TYR A 211 -10.85 -7.78 -8.20
C TYR A 211 -10.06 -7.90 -6.90
N LEU A 212 -9.44 -9.06 -6.62
CA LEU A 212 -8.56 -9.22 -5.45
C LEU A 212 -7.43 -8.18 -5.46
N GLN A 213 -6.78 -7.98 -6.60
CA GLN A 213 -5.67 -7.04 -6.71
C GLN A 213 -6.08 -5.56 -6.70
N PHE A 214 -7.29 -5.24 -7.15
CA PHE A 214 -7.88 -3.92 -6.92
C PHE A 214 -8.05 -3.63 -5.41
N PHE A 215 -8.52 -4.61 -4.63
CA PHE A 215 -8.64 -4.45 -3.17
C PHE A 215 -7.26 -4.44 -2.47
N THR A 216 -6.30 -5.27 -2.90
CA THR A 216 -4.89 -5.20 -2.44
C THR A 216 -4.34 -3.78 -2.57
N LEU A 217 -4.40 -3.20 -3.77
CA LEU A 217 -3.89 -1.84 -4.03
C LEU A 217 -4.67 -0.79 -3.22
N THR A 218 -6.00 -0.90 -3.16
CA THR A 218 -6.86 0.02 -2.40
C THR A 218 -6.52 0.02 -0.91
N PHE A 219 -6.40 -1.15 -0.27
CA PHE A 219 -6.05 -1.26 1.14
C PHE A 219 -4.63 -0.77 1.44
N TYR A 220 -3.68 -0.99 0.52
CA TYR A 220 -2.31 -0.47 0.66
C TYR A 220 -2.27 1.06 0.62
N LEU A 221 -2.94 1.68 -0.36
CA LEU A 221 -3.03 3.14 -0.48
C LEU A 221 -3.75 3.78 0.71
N ILE A 222 -4.80 3.14 1.23
CA ILE A 222 -5.48 3.54 2.47
C ILE A 222 -4.53 3.42 3.67
N GLY A 223 -3.75 2.33 3.76
CA GLY A 223 -2.74 2.13 4.81
C GLY A 223 -1.65 3.19 4.79
N LEU A 224 -1.14 3.57 3.61
CA LEU A 224 -0.18 4.67 3.45
C LEU A 224 -0.81 6.04 3.77
N PHE A 225 -2.08 6.27 3.42
CA PHE A 225 -2.79 7.52 3.71
C PHE A 225 -3.06 7.72 5.21
N PHE A 226 -3.37 6.64 5.94
CA PHE A 226 -3.51 6.66 7.40
C PHE A 226 -2.18 6.49 8.16
N PHE A 227 -1.06 6.33 7.45
CA PHE A 227 0.25 6.24 8.08
C PHE A 227 0.58 7.56 8.79
N PRO A 228 0.83 7.56 10.11
CA PRO A 228 1.00 8.80 10.84
C PRO A 228 2.34 9.43 10.50
N SER A 229 2.30 10.59 9.84
CA SER A 229 3.44 11.50 9.77
C SER A 229 3.71 12.04 11.18
N THR A 230 4.51 11.31 11.97
CA THR A 230 4.91 11.64 13.34
C THR A 230 5.78 12.89 13.33
N SER A 231 5.14 14.05 13.30
CA SER A 231 5.74 15.36 13.23
C SER A 231 5.14 16.26 14.32
N LYS A 232 5.57 15.99 15.55
CA LYS A 232 5.45 16.84 16.74
C LYS A 232 6.75 16.72 17.51
#